data_AF-A0A7J3CJ97-F1
#
_entry.id   AF-A0A7J3CJ97-F1
#
_cell.length_a   1.000
_cell.length_b   1.000
_cell.length_c   1.000
_cell.angle_alpha   90.00
_cell.angle_beta   90.00
_cell.angle_gamma   90.00
#
_symmetry.space_group_name_H-M   'P 1'
#
loop_
_entity.id
_entity.type
_entity.pdbx_description
1 polymer ?
#
loop_
_entity_poly.entity_id
_entity_poly.type
_entity_poly.pdbx_seq_one_letter_code
_entity_poly.pdbx_strand_id
1 'polypeptide(L)'
;LEPIIKFGVWEHLEPKFCFAPWYMLFINARREAMMCCTLASLYQNKLGKVKSLKEIWFGKKMEMLRERMKKKVFFKECKRCLPDFTQLFNELYEKVGR
;
A
#
# COMPACT_ATOMS: atom_id res chain seq x y z
N LEU A 1 3.42 -22.03 6.31
CA LEU A 1 2.28 -22.71 5.66
C LEU A 1 0.93 -22.12 6.07
N GLU A 2 0.74 -21.68 7.32
CA GLU A 2 -0.53 -21.13 7.83
C GLU A 2 -1.17 -20.03 6.95
N PRO A 3 -0.44 -19.06 6.36
CA PRO A 3 -1.08 -18.03 5.53
C PRO A 3 -1.67 -18.58 4.23
N ILE A 4 -1.01 -19.58 3.63
CA ILE A 4 -1.47 -20.24 2.39
C ILE A 4 -2.70 -21.09 2.68
N ILE A 5 -2.72 -21.76 3.83
CA ILE A 5 -3.86 -22.56 4.30
C ILE A 5 -5.04 -21.65 4.68
N LYS A 6 -4.78 -20.49 5.31
CA LYS A 6 -5.80 -19.56 5.80
C LYS A 6 -6.44 -18.72 4.69
N PHE A 7 -5.69 -18.34 3.66
CA PHE A 7 -6.16 -17.37 2.66
C PHE A 7 -6.23 -17.90 1.23
N GLY A 8 -5.78 -19.13 0.97
CA GLY A 8 -5.75 -19.68 -0.38
C GLY A 8 -4.72 -19.00 -1.29
N VAL A 9 -4.87 -19.18 -2.61
CA VAL A 9 -3.95 -18.76 -3.68
C VAL A 9 -3.41 -17.35 -3.46
N TRP A 10 -2.18 -17.09 -3.91
CA TRP A 10 -1.42 -15.83 -3.78
C TRP A 10 -2.15 -14.53 -4.19
N GLU A 11 -3.38 -14.60 -4.72
CA GLU A 11 -4.21 -13.49 -5.15
C GLU A 11 -5.62 -13.54 -4.51
N HIS A 12 -6.12 -12.38 -4.09
CA HIS A 12 -7.44 -12.15 -3.51
C HIS A 12 -8.05 -10.84 -4.07
N LEU A 13 -9.31 -10.52 -3.69
CA LEU A 13 -9.94 -9.25 -4.07
C LEU A 13 -9.26 -8.05 -3.41
N GLU A 14 -9.07 -6.97 -4.15
CA GLU A 14 -8.52 -5.72 -3.63
C GLU A 14 -9.40 -5.14 -2.50
N PRO A 15 -8.82 -4.37 -1.56
CA PRO A 15 -9.62 -3.71 -0.54
C PRO A 15 -10.56 -2.67 -1.15
N LYS A 16 -11.69 -2.39 -0.50
CA LYS A 16 -12.65 -1.33 -0.88
C LYS A 16 -11.98 0.04 -0.98
N PHE A 17 -10.96 0.27 -0.16
CA PHE A 17 -10.09 1.43 -0.17
C PHE A 17 -8.73 1.06 0.42
N CYS A 18 -7.62 1.57 -0.13
CA CYS A 18 -6.28 1.33 0.41
C CYS A 18 -5.81 2.53 1.22
N PHE A 19 -5.63 2.35 2.54
CA PHE A 19 -5.16 3.41 3.43
C PHE A 19 -3.63 3.48 3.56
N ALA A 20 -2.88 2.56 2.92
CA ALA A 20 -1.41 2.50 3.04
C ALA A 20 -0.69 3.85 2.79
N PRO A 21 -1.04 4.68 1.78
CA PRO A 21 -0.39 5.99 1.57
C PRO A 21 -0.54 7.01 2.71
N TRP A 22 -1.42 6.75 3.67
CA TRP A 22 -1.63 7.58 4.86
C TRP A 22 -1.19 6.89 6.15
N TYR A 23 -1.00 5.57 6.11
CA TYR A 23 -0.75 4.77 7.31
C TYR A 23 0.70 4.34 7.46
N MET A 24 1.44 4.18 6.35
CA MET A 24 2.74 3.54 6.39
C MET A 24 3.75 4.05 5.35
N LEU A 25 5.03 3.98 5.72
CA LEU A 25 6.19 4.24 4.87
C LEU A 25 7.20 3.11 5.08
N PHE A 26 7.60 2.45 4.01
CA PHE A 26 8.65 1.43 4.05
C PHE A 26 9.95 2.02 3.52
N ILE A 27 11.07 1.71 4.18
CA ILE A 27 12.41 2.11 3.76
C ILE A 27 13.28 0.87 3.75
N ASN A 28 13.88 0.54 2.61
CA ASN A 28 14.77 -0.61 2.49
C ASN A 28 16.23 -0.25 2.86
N ALA A 29 17.11 -1.25 2.94
CA ALA A 29 18.54 -1.07 3.25
C ALA A 29 19.30 -0.20 2.24
N ARG A 30 18.74 0.03 1.04
CA ARG A 30 19.29 0.93 0.01
C ARG A 30 18.79 2.38 0.15
N ARG A 31 18.09 2.68 1.25
CA ARG A 31 17.42 3.97 1.53
C ARG A 31 16.32 4.31 0.52
N GLU A 32 15.75 3.34 -0.17
CA GLU A 32 14.61 3.59 -1.05
C GLU A 32 13.31 3.57 -0.23
N ALA A 33 12.54 4.65 -0.32
CA ALA A 33 11.23 4.77 0.28
C ALA A 33 10.14 4.25 -0.65
N MET A 34 9.16 3.57 -0.06
CA MET A 34 8.04 2.91 -0.72
C MET A 34 6.77 3.07 0.12
N MET A 35 5.62 3.16 -0.53
CA MET A 35 4.33 3.31 0.16
C MET A 35 3.75 2.00 0.70
N CYS A 36 4.11 0.84 0.14
CA CYS A 36 3.52 -0.46 0.51
C CYS A 36 4.55 -1.61 0.40
N CYS A 37 4.42 -2.62 1.26
CA CYS A 37 5.28 -3.80 1.34
C CYS A 37 5.11 -4.76 0.15
N THR A 38 3.88 -4.94 -0.34
CA THR A 38 3.58 -5.85 -1.46
C THR A 38 4.20 -5.38 -2.78
N LEU A 39 4.47 -4.07 -2.88
CA LEU A 39 5.03 -3.44 -4.06
C LEU A 39 6.57 -3.37 -4.03
N ALA A 40 7.24 -4.01 -3.07
CA ALA A 40 8.71 -3.97 -2.95
C ALA A 40 9.48 -4.49 -4.19
N SER A 41 8.80 -5.19 -5.11
CA SER A 41 9.35 -5.67 -6.38
C SER A 41 9.01 -4.82 -7.60
N LEU A 42 8.16 -3.78 -7.50
CA LEU A 42 7.71 -2.98 -8.64
C LEU A 42 8.12 -1.52 -8.54
N TYR A 43 8.79 -1.01 -9.57
CA TYR A 43 9.29 0.37 -9.65
C TYR A 43 8.21 1.46 -9.46
N GLN A 44 6.92 1.14 -9.62
CA GLN A 44 5.82 2.11 -9.62
C GLN A 44 5.44 2.65 -8.23
N ASN A 45 5.86 2.00 -7.13
CA ASN A 45 5.58 2.46 -5.77
C ASN A 45 6.72 3.29 -5.14
N LYS A 46 7.83 3.47 -5.88
CA LYS A 46 9.05 4.07 -5.35
C LYS A 46 8.88 5.58 -5.19
N LEU A 47 8.96 6.04 -3.95
CA LEU A 47 8.93 7.46 -3.60
C LEU A 47 10.29 8.12 -3.84
N GLY A 48 11.38 7.34 -3.78
CA GLY A 48 12.74 7.80 -4.08
C GLY A 48 13.72 7.44 -2.97
N LYS A 49 14.96 7.93 -3.08
CA LYS A 49 15.95 7.77 -1.99
C LYS A 49 15.63 8.74 -0.86
N VAL A 50 15.62 8.24 0.36
CA VAL A 50 15.35 9.02 1.57
C VAL A 50 16.51 9.98 1.83
N LYS A 51 16.21 11.28 1.75
CA LYS A 51 17.03 12.37 2.29
C LYS A 51 16.35 13.00 3.51
N SER A 52 15.03 13.18 3.42
CA SER A 52 14.16 13.67 4.49
C SER A 52 12.85 12.88 4.47
N LEU A 53 12.41 12.40 5.64
CA LEU A 53 11.12 11.72 5.76
C LEU A 53 9.96 12.66 5.45
N LYS A 54 10.05 13.93 5.85
CA LYS A 54 9.04 14.96 5.58
C LYS A 54 8.89 15.17 4.08
N GLU A 55 9.98 15.31 3.35
CA GLU A 55 9.96 15.49 1.89
C GLU A 55 9.38 14.27 1.17
N ILE A 56 9.70 13.06 1.64
CA ILE A 56 9.13 11.84 1.06
C ILE A 56 7.63 11.75 1.34
N TRP A 57 7.20 12.03 2.56
CA TRP A 57 5.81 11.86 3.01
C TRP A 57 4.85 12.92 2.45
N PHE A 58 5.32 14.17 2.32
CA PHE A 58 4.55 15.29 1.77
C PHE A 58 4.94 15.59 0.31
N GLY A 59 5.81 14.79 -0.28
CA GLY A 59 6.26 14.98 -1.65
C GLY A 59 5.22 14.61 -2.69
N LYS A 60 5.36 15.19 -3.88
CA LYS A 60 4.47 15.01 -5.05
C LYS A 60 4.18 13.54 -5.38
N LYS A 61 5.17 12.65 -5.23
CA LYS A 61 4.98 11.21 -5.52
C LYS A 61 4.01 10.54 -4.54
N MET A 62 4.13 10.83 -3.24
CA MET A 62 3.21 10.29 -2.24
C MET A 62 1.80 10.88 -2.45
N GLU A 63 1.71 12.17 -2.76
CA GLU A 63 0.45 12.82 -3.11
C GLU A 63 -0.23 12.19 -4.32
N MET A 64 0.50 11.92 -5.40
CA MET A 64 -0.04 11.23 -6.57
C MET A 64 -0.57 9.83 -6.25
N LEU A 65 0.10 9.09 -5.35
CA LEU A 65 -0.38 7.79 -4.88
C LEU A 65 -1.67 7.93 -4.06
N ARG A 66 -1.75 8.94 -3.18
CA ARG A 66 -2.98 9.25 -2.43
C ARG A 66 -4.14 9.57 -3.36
N GLU A 67 -3.93 10.41 -4.38
CA GLU A 67 -4.96 10.72 -5.38
C GLU A 67 -5.41 9.49 -6.18
N ARG A 68 -4.48 8.61 -6.50
CA ARG A 68 -4.79 7.34 -7.17
C ARG A 68 -5.68 6.45 -6.29
N MET A 69 -5.36 6.30 -5.01
CA MET A 69 -6.15 5.50 -4.07
C MET A 69 -7.52 6.13 -3.77
N LYS A 70 -7.61 7.47 -3.70
CA LYS A 70 -8.90 8.20 -3.60
C LYS A 70 -9.84 7.86 -4.75
N LYS A 71 -9.30 7.70 -5.96
CA LYS A 71 -10.04 7.30 -7.17
C LYS A 71 -10.28 5.79 -7.28
N LYS A 72 -9.94 5.01 -6.25
CA LYS A 72 -10.01 3.53 -6.23
C LYS A 72 -9.27 2.87 -7.40
N VAL A 73 -8.19 3.50 -7.87
CA VAL A 73 -7.37 2.96 -8.97
C VAL A 73 -6.22 2.15 -8.36
N PHE A 74 -6.40 0.85 -8.23
CA PHE A 74 -5.39 -0.03 -7.62
C PHE A 74 -4.31 -0.46 -8.62
N PHE A 75 -3.19 -0.98 -8.10
CA PHE A 75 -2.19 -1.67 -8.93
C PHE A 75 -2.60 -3.12 -9.10
N LYS A 76 -2.18 -3.78 -10.18
CA LYS A 76 -2.51 -5.19 -10.42
C LYS A 76 -2.10 -6.09 -9.25
N GLU A 77 -1.03 -5.71 -8.56
CA GLU A 77 -0.42 -6.43 -7.45
C GLU A 77 -1.09 -6.16 -6.12
N CYS A 78 -2.04 -5.22 -6.04
CA CYS A 78 -2.89 -5.05 -4.86
C CYS A 78 -3.72 -6.31 -4.58
N LYS A 79 -3.94 -7.18 -5.58
CA LYS A 79 -4.52 -8.52 -5.39
C LYS A 79 -3.64 -9.45 -4.54
N ARG A 80 -2.36 -9.14 -4.38
CA ARG A 80 -1.38 -9.90 -3.58
C ARG A 80 -1.09 -9.21 -2.25
N CYS A 81 -1.94 -8.28 -1.84
CA CYS A 81 -1.82 -7.62 -0.54
C CYS A 81 -1.80 -8.68 0.58
N LEU A 82 -1.26 -8.34 1.74
CA LEU A 82 -1.44 -9.25 2.88
C LEU A 82 -2.93 -9.21 3.25
N PRO A 83 -3.59 -10.38 3.39
CA PRO A 83 -5.01 -10.44 3.69
C PRO A 83 -5.39 -9.71 4.97
N ASP A 84 -4.51 -9.70 5.99
CA ASP A 84 -4.72 -8.95 7.22
C ASP A 84 -4.83 -7.42 6.96
N PHE A 85 -4.01 -6.87 6.05
CA PHE A 85 -4.13 -5.45 5.66
C PHE A 85 -5.38 -5.20 4.83
N THR A 86 -5.77 -6.14 3.96
CA THR A 86 -7.01 -6.05 3.20
C THR A 86 -8.23 -5.99 4.12
N GLN A 87 -8.29 -6.87 5.11
CA GLN A 87 -9.34 -6.88 6.12
C GLN A 87 -9.36 -5.58 6.93
N LEU A 88 -8.21 -5.17 7.48
CA LEU A 88 -8.08 -3.93 8.25
C LEU A 88 -8.58 -2.71 7.47
N PHE A 89 -8.16 -2.57 6.21
CA PHE A 89 -8.54 -1.43 5.39
C PHE A 89 -10.02 -1.46 5.00
N ASN A 90 -10.61 -2.63 4.79
CA ASN A 90 -12.05 -2.76 4.59
C ASN A 90 -12.83 -2.32 5.84
N GLU A 91 -12.42 -2.75 7.03
CA GLU A 91 -13.05 -2.35 8.29
C GLU A 91 -12.92 -0.85 8.55
N LEU A 92 -11.76 -0.26 8.26
CA LEU A 92 -11.57 1.19 8.33
C LEU A 92 -12.51 1.91 7.35
N TYR A 93 -12.62 1.44 6.11
CA TYR A 93 -13.50 2.04 5.12
C TYR A 93 -14.97 2.04 5.57
N GLU A 94 -15.46 0.99 6.22
CA GLU A 94 -16.83 0.98 6.78
C GLU A 94 -17.02 1.99 7.92
N LYS A 95 -15.96 2.26 8.70
CA LYS A 95 -16.01 3.18 9.86
C LYS A 95 -15.89 4.65 9.45
N VAL A 96 -15.03 4.95 8.48
CA VAL A 96 -14.71 6.34 8.10
C VAL A 96 -15.25 6.75 6.73
N GLY A 97 -15.68 5.80 5.90
CA GLY A 97 -16.08 6.00 4.51
C GLY A 97 -17.59 6.23 4.31
N ARG A 98 -18.28 6.80 5.30
CA ARG A 98 -19.64 7.36 5.13
C ARG A 98 -19.56 8.87 4.98
#